data_AF-A0A1F4NZT9-F1
#
_entry.id   AF-A0A1F4NZT9-F1
#
_cell.length_a   1.000
_cell.length_b   1.000
_cell.length_c   1.000
_cell.angle_alpha   90.00
_cell.angle_beta   90.00
_cell.angle_gamma   90.00
#
_symmetry.space_group_name_H-M   'P 1'
#
loop_
_entity.id
_entity.type
_entity.pdbx_description
1 polymer ?
#
loop_
_entity_poly.entity_id
_entity_poly.type
_entity_poly.pdbx_seq_one_letter_code
_entity_poly.pdbx_strand_id
1 'polypeptide(L)' 'RQFDASCLATPAALEPAQIKQIREHAHVSQPVFARYLNTSESTVQKWESGSKQPSAMALKLLSVVQKHGLEVLA' A
#
# COMPACT_ATOMS: atom_id res chain seq x y z
N ARG A 1 -17.37 4.48 18.81
CA ARG A 1 -17.15 4.08 17.40
C ARG A 1 -17.52 2.60 17.29
N GLN A 2 -18.57 2.27 16.54
CA GLN A 2 -18.95 0.88 16.26
C GLN A 2 -18.26 0.44 14.97
N PHE A 3 -17.48 -0.63 15.02
CA PHE A 3 -16.84 -1.25 13.86
C PHE A 3 -17.73 -2.38 13.37
N ASP A 4 -18.91 -2.03 12.85
CA ASP A 4 -19.91 -3.00 12.40
C ASP A 4 -19.65 -3.43 10.96
N ALA A 5 -20.40 -4.43 10.47
CA ALA A 5 -20.23 -5.01 9.14
C ALA A 5 -20.31 -3.98 7.99
N SER A 6 -21.02 -2.87 8.18
CA SER A 6 -21.07 -1.73 7.24
C SER A 6 -19.72 -1.01 7.05
N CYS A 7 -18.77 -1.21 7.96
CA CYS A 7 -17.40 -0.67 7.88
C CYS A 7 -16.44 -1.59 7.09
N LEU A 8 -16.87 -2.79 6.69
CA LEU A 8 -16.08 -3.76 5.93
C LEU A 8 -16.05 -3.38 4.45
N ALA A 9 -15.59 -2.16 4.13
CA ALA A 9 -15.23 -1.84 2.76
C ALA A 9 -13.98 -2.66 2.38
N THR A 10 -14.15 -3.64 1.51
CA THR A 10 -13.03 -4.34 0.89
C THR A 10 -12.28 -3.33 0.03
N PRO A 11 -10.99 -3.06 0.28
CA PRO A 11 -10.23 -2.18 -0.59
C PRO A 11 -10.26 -2.74 -2.01
N ALA A 12 -10.56 -1.88 -2.99
CA ALA A 12 -10.44 -2.27 -4.39
C ALA A 12 -9.01 -2.77 -4.67
N ALA A 13 -8.88 -3.73 -5.57
CA ALA A 13 -7.58 -4.16 -6.04
C ALA A 13 -6.82 -2.95 -6.60
N LEU A 14 -5.56 -2.80 -6.20
CA LEU A 14 -4.68 -1.76 -6.73
C LEU A 14 -3.91 -2.32 -7.91
N GLU A 15 -3.96 -1.60 -9.03
CA GLU A 15 -3.12 -1.90 -10.19
C GLU A 15 -1.65 -1.62 -9.87
N PRO A 16 -0.70 -2.34 -10.49
CA PRO A 16 0.74 -2.16 -10.25
C PRO A 16 1.20 -0.70 -10.40
N ALA A 17 0.66 0.00 -11.40
CA ALA A 17 0.93 1.41 -11.65
C ALA A 17 0.46 2.31 -10.49
N GLN A 18 -0.67 1.99 -9.85
CA GLN A 18 -1.18 2.76 -8.71
C GLN A 18 -0.28 2.59 -7.49
N ILE A 19 0.25 1.39 -7.26
CA ILE A 19 1.19 1.13 -6.15
C ILE A 19 2.46 1.96 -6.35
N LYS A 20 2.98 1.99 -7.57
CA LYS A 20 4.13 2.82 -7.95
C LYS A 20 3.84 4.32 -7.72
N GLN A 21 2.66 4.79 -8.12
CA GLN A 21 2.24 6.18 -7.90
C GLN A 21 2.17 6.53 -6.41
N ILE A 22 1.64 5.66 -5.55
CA ILE A 22 1.60 5.90 -4.10
C ILE A 22 3.00 6.16 -3.55
N ARG A 23 3.98 5.33 -3.95
CA ARG A 23 5.39 5.52 -3.55
C ARG A 23 5.97 6.83 -4.07
N GLU A 24 5.73 7.14 -5.35
CA GLU A 24 6.29 8.34 -6.00
C GLU A 24 5.71 9.63 -5.43
N HIS A 25 4.42 9.64 -5.06
CA HIS A 25 3.78 10.74 -4.35
C HIS A 25 4.39 10.98 -2.96
N ALA A 26 4.92 9.93 -2.32
CA ALA A 26 5.63 10.05 -1.06
C ALA A 26 7.11 10.43 -1.24
N HIS A 27 7.60 10.59 -2.47
CA HIS A 27 8.98 10.97 -2.79
C HIS A 27 10.06 10.06 -2.16
N VAL A 28 9.76 8.76 -2.02
CA VAL A 28 10.68 7.78 -1.45
C VAL A 28 11.09 6.70 -2.45
N SER A 29 12.25 6.10 -2.22
CA SER A 29 12.73 4.94 -2.98
C SER A 29 11.98 3.66 -2.56
N GLN A 30 12.03 2.62 -3.41
CA GLN A 30 11.43 1.31 -3.11
C GLN A 30 11.88 0.72 -1.75
N PRO A 31 13.18 0.72 -1.39
CA PRO A 31 13.60 0.17 -0.09
C PRO A 31 13.10 0.99 1.10
N VAL A 32 13.03 2.32 0.99
CA VAL A 32 12.50 3.19 2.06
C VAL A 32 11.01 2.95 2.22
N PHE A 33 10.25 2.93 1.12
CA PHE A 33 8.82 2.62 1.13
C PHE A 33 8.52 1.24 1.72
N ALA A 34 9.32 0.23 1.35
CA ALA A 34 9.19 -1.12 1.90
C ALA A 34 9.36 -1.14 3.42
N ARG A 35 10.30 -0.36 3.95
CA ARG A 35 10.56 -0.26 5.39
C ARG A 35 9.37 0.36 6.15
N TYR A 36 8.74 1.40 5.59
CA TYR A 36 7.50 1.98 6.15
C TYR A 36 6.34 0.98 6.12
N LEU A 37 6.22 0.17 5.07
CA LEU A 37 5.17 -0.85 4.94
C LEU A 37 5.50 -2.16 5.69
N ASN A 38 6.61 -2.21 6.42
CA ASN A 38 7.12 -3.39 7.10
C ASN A 38 7.22 -4.63 6.18
N THR A 39 7.75 -4.43 4.97
CA THR A 39 7.96 -5.47 3.96
C THR A 39 9.34 -5.34 3.31
N SER A 40 9.67 -6.23 2.37
CA SER A 40 10.94 -6.20 1.64
C SER A 40 10.84 -5.38 0.35
N GLU A 41 11.96 -4.80 -0.08
CA GLU A 41 12.07 -4.10 -1.38
C GLU A 41 11.62 -5.00 -2.54
N SER A 42 12.05 -6.27 -2.54
CA SER A 42 11.63 -7.25 -3.54
C SER A 42 10.10 -7.45 -3.56
N THR A 43 9.42 -7.32 -2.42
CA THR A 43 7.96 -7.41 -2.36
C THR A 43 7.32 -6.19 -3.01
N VAL A 44 7.79 -4.98 -2.70
CA VAL A 44 7.34 -3.73 -3.35
C VAL A 44 7.59 -3.78 -4.87
N GLN A 45 8.78 -4.20 -5.29
CA GLN A 45 9.12 -4.35 -6.70
C GLN A 45 8.16 -5.31 -7.42
N LYS A 46 7.82 -6.44 -6.79
CA LYS A 46 6.89 -7.41 -7.37
C LYS A 46 5.46 -6.88 -7.48
N TRP A 47 5.05 -6.04 -6.53
CA TRP A 47 3.77 -5.35 -6.58
C TRP A 47 3.73 -4.32 -7.71
N GLU A 48 4.76 -3.47 -7.82
CA GLU A 48 4.87 -2.45 -8.86
C GLU A 48 5.03 -3.02 -10.27
N SER A 49 5.56 -4.25 -10.40
CA SER A 49 5.67 -4.96 -11.68
C SER A 49 4.46 -5.84 -12.02
N GLY A 50 3.53 -6.04 -11.09
CA GLY A 50 2.37 -6.92 -11.25
C GLY A 50 2.69 -8.42 -11.19
N SER A 51 3.94 -8.79 -10.95
CA SER A 51 4.35 -10.20 -10.78
C SER A 51 3.80 -10.84 -9.50
N LYS A 52 3.39 -10.04 -8.51
CA LYS A 52 2.68 -10.49 -7.30
C LYS A 52 1.63 -9.47 -6.90
N GLN A 53 0.47 -9.94 -6.43
CA GLN A 53 -0.54 -9.06 -5.83
C GLN A 53 -0.28 -8.87 -4.32
N PRO A 54 -0.57 -7.69 -3.75
CA PRO A 54 -0.52 -7.48 -2.31
C PRO A 54 -1.59 -8.30 -1.59
N SER A 55 -1.32 -8.74 -0.36
CA SER A 55 -2.32 -9.39 0.48
C SER A 55 -3.45 -8.41 0.84
N ALA A 56 -4.61 -8.91 1.29
CA ALA A 56 -5.72 -8.06 1.71
C ALA A 56 -5.31 -7.00 2.77
N MET A 57 -4.42 -7.37 3.70
CA MET A 57 -3.87 -6.44 4.68
C MET A 57 -2.97 -5.38 4.04
N ALA A 58 -2.10 -5.78 3.12
CA ALA A 58 -1.24 -4.86 2.38
C ALA A 58 -2.05 -3.91 1.49
N LEU A 59 -3.10 -4.40 0.81
CA LEU A 59 -4.03 -3.57 0.04
C LEU A 59 -4.70 -2.52 0.93
N LYS A 60 -5.15 -2.92 2.13
CA LYS A 60 -5.74 -1.98 3.10
C LYS A 60 -4.73 -0.93 3.54
N LEU A 61 -3.50 -1.33 3.84
CA LEU A 61 -2.43 -0.42 4.23
C LEU A 61 -2.08 0.56 3.10
N LEU A 62 -1.89 0.06 1.88
CA LEU A 62 -1.66 0.87 0.69
C LEU A 62 -2.80 1.86 0.43
N SER A 63 -4.05 1.46 0.66
CA SER A 63 -5.21 2.36 0.53
C SER A 63 -5.21 3.46 1.59
N VAL A 64 -4.77 3.17 2.81
CA VAL A 64 -4.61 4.18 3.87
C VAL A 64 -3.51 5.16 3.50
N VAL A 65 -2.36 4.67 3.02
CA VAL A 65 -1.25 5.51 2.57
C VAL A 65 -1.63 6.35 1.35
N GLN A 66 -2.38 5.78 0.40
CA GLN A 66 -2.89 6.52 -0.76
C GLN A 66 -3.78 7.70 -0.35
N LYS A 67 -4.61 7.51 0.69
CA LYS A 67 -5.57 8.52 1.13
C LYS A 67 -4.96 9.58 2.06
N HIS A 68 -4.00 9.19 2.89
CA HIS A 68 -3.50 10.02 3.99
C HIS A 68 -2.01 10.36 3.89
N GLY A 69 -1.30 9.82 2.91
CA GLY A 69 0.15 9.96 2.77
C GLY A 69 0.92 8.91 3.57
N LEU A 70 2.23 8.85 3.34
CA LEU A 70 3.13 7.89 4.02
C LEU A 70 3.39 8.24 5.50
N GLU A 71 3.17 9.51 5.86
CA GLU A 71 3.40 10.05 7.21
C GLU A 71 2.55 9.38 8.29
N VAL A 72 1.41 8.78 7.94
CA VAL A 72 0.57 8.02 8.89
C VAL A 72 1.24 6.74 9.41
N LEU A 73 2.34 6.32 8.79
CA LEU A 73 3.15 5.16 9.18
C LEU A 73 4.49 5.55 9.81
N ALA A 74 4.76 6.84 9.99
CA ALA A 74 5.99 7.35 10.59
C ALA A 74 5.97 7.34 12.12
#